data_AF-A0A4X1SW60-F1
#
_entry.id   AF-A0A4X1SW60-F1
#
_cell.length_a   1.000
_cell.length_b   1.000
_cell.length_c   1.000
_cell.angle_alpha   90.00
_cell.angle_beta   90.00
_cell.angle_gamma   90.00
#
_symmetry.space_group_name_H-M   'P 1'
#
loop_
_entity.id
_entity.type
_entity.pdbx_description
1 polymer ?
#
loop_
_entity_poly.entity_id
_entity_poly.type
_entity_poly.pdbx_seq_one_letter_code
_entity_poly.pdbx_strand_id
1 'polypeptide(L)'
;MEKPILKNLNEMLCPMVTSEVEALNANLSMLEVITKIDNYTLLDYSLISSPDITENYIELYLKGVFYPLGNLTDPPFSSVPFVLPDRSDSMLYIGISEYFFKSASYAYFTAGAFNITLSTKEITDHLIRTSQGLGNMLSRVASTDVALVILGQRLICSLSLNRFRLSLPESNRSNIEVLRFENILSSILHFGILPLANAKLQQGLPLPNPHKISLVSSDIEVLEGFLLISTDLKYETSLKQQPSFHGWESLNLISGQWRGKPAP
;
A
#
# COMPACT_ATOMS: atom_id res chain seq x y z
N MET A 1 0.46 -32.84 -46.09
CA MET A 1 -0.70 -32.03 -45.66
C MET A 1 -0.47 -31.25 -44.37
N GLU A 2 0.54 -31.55 -43.55
CA GLU A 2 0.77 -30.84 -42.26
C GLU A 2 1.10 -29.34 -42.39
N LYS A 3 1.94 -28.93 -43.35
CA LYS A 3 2.35 -27.52 -43.51
C LYS A 3 1.19 -26.53 -43.72
N PRO A 4 0.18 -26.79 -44.58
CA PRO A 4 -0.96 -25.89 -44.72
C PRO A 4 -1.86 -25.83 -43.48
N ILE A 5 -2.00 -26.92 -42.73
CA ILE A 5 -2.79 -26.94 -41.48
C ILE A 5 -2.10 -26.09 -40.40
N LEU A 6 -0.79 -26.27 -40.24
CA LEU A 6 0.00 -25.50 -39.27
C LEU A 6 -0.03 -24.00 -39.59
N LYS A 7 0.01 -23.65 -40.88
CA LYS A 7 -0.08 -22.26 -41.35
C LYS A 7 -1.43 -21.64 -41.01
N ASN A 8 -2.54 -22.32 -41.34
CA ASN A 8 -3.88 -21.86 -41.00
C ASN A 8 -4.09 -21.74 -39.49
N LEU A 9 -3.53 -22.67 -38.70
CA LEU A 9 -3.62 -22.64 -37.24
C LEU A 9 -2.92 -21.39 -36.68
N ASN A 10 -1.70 -21.08 -37.14
CA ASN A 10 -0.98 -19.88 -36.72
C ASN A 10 -1.69 -18.59 -37.15
N GLU A 11 -2.29 -18.57 -38.34
CA GLU A 11 -3.10 -17.44 -38.83
C GLU A 11 -4.34 -17.18 -37.96
N MET A 12 -4.88 -18.19 -37.27
CA MET A 12 -6.00 -18.05 -36.34
C MET A 12 -5.56 -17.78 -34.89
N LEU A 13 -4.47 -18.43 -34.43
CA LEU A 13 -4.01 -18.34 -33.05
C LEU A 13 -3.40 -16.97 -32.73
N CYS A 14 -2.57 -16.42 -33.61
CA CYS A 14 -1.90 -15.15 -33.33
C CYS A 14 -2.89 -13.99 -33.09
N PRO A 15 -3.94 -13.79 -33.92
CA PRO A 15 -4.97 -12.78 -33.66
C PRO A 15 -5.71 -13.02 -32.34
N MET A 16 -6.02 -14.28 -32.00
CA MET A 16 -6.73 -14.62 -30.75
C MET A 16 -5.88 -14.31 -29.51
N VAL A 17 -4.59 -14.68 -29.51
CA VAL A 17 -3.68 -14.33 -28.41
C VAL A 17 -3.50 -12.81 -28.33
N THR A 18 -3.33 -12.15 -29.47
CA THR A 18 -3.16 -10.69 -29.51
C THR A 18 -4.38 -9.97 -28.95
N SER A 19 -5.61 -10.41 -29.29
CA SER A 19 -6.82 -9.79 -28.76
C SER A 19 -6.96 -9.93 -27.24
N GLU A 20 -6.56 -11.08 -26.68
CA GLU A 20 -6.57 -11.28 -25.22
C GLU A 20 -5.52 -10.42 -24.51
N VAL A 21 -4.33 -10.27 -25.11
CA VAL A 21 -3.27 -9.38 -24.60
C VAL A 21 -3.70 -7.92 -24.65
N GLU A 22 -4.35 -7.48 -25.74
CA GLU A 22 -4.90 -6.13 -25.86
C GLU A 22 -6.00 -5.87 -24.81
N ALA A 23 -6.88 -6.85 -24.57
CA ALA A 23 -7.90 -6.77 -23.53
C ALA A 23 -7.27 -6.68 -22.13
N LEU A 24 -6.22 -7.45 -21.86
CA LEU A 24 -5.46 -7.35 -20.62
C LEU A 24 -4.81 -5.97 -20.45
N ASN A 25 -4.18 -5.45 -21.50
CA ASN A 25 -3.56 -4.12 -21.48
C ASN A 25 -4.58 -3.01 -21.21
N ALA A 26 -5.77 -3.10 -21.81
CA ALA A 26 -6.86 -2.17 -21.55
C ALA A 26 -7.31 -2.20 -20.08
N ASN A 27 -7.41 -3.39 -19.48
CA ASN A 27 -7.76 -3.53 -18.06
C ASN A 27 -6.68 -2.95 -17.13
N LEU A 28 -5.40 -3.21 -17.42
CA LEU A 28 -4.29 -2.67 -16.63
C LEU A 28 -4.21 -1.14 -16.72
N SER A 29 -4.51 -0.58 -17.89
CA SER A 29 -4.50 0.87 -18.12
C SER A 29 -5.62 1.63 -17.42
N MET A 30 -6.67 0.94 -16.96
CA MET A 30 -7.78 1.54 -16.21
C MET A 30 -7.52 1.62 -14.70
N LEU A 31 -6.41 1.07 -14.20
CA LEU A 31 -6.09 1.11 -12.78
C LEU A 31 -5.80 2.56 -12.35
N GLU A 32 -6.52 2.99 -11.31
CA GLU A 32 -6.33 4.32 -10.73
C GLU A 32 -4.97 4.37 -10.02
N VAL A 33 -4.00 5.06 -10.63
CA VAL A 33 -2.64 5.20 -10.09
C VAL A 33 -2.58 6.23 -8.96
N ILE A 34 -3.46 7.24 -8.96
CA ILE A 34 -3.56 8.23 -7.88
C ILE A 34 -4.89 8.04 -7.18
N THR A 35 -4.86 7.55 -5.95
CA THR A 35 -6.06 7.22 -5.18
C THR A 35 -6.28 8.21 -4.06
N LYS A 36 -7.53 8.64 -3.86
CA LYS A 36 -7.90 9.43 -2.68
C LYS A 36 -8.02 8.52 -1.46
N ILE A 37 -7.16 8.73 -0.47
CA ILE A 37 -7.16 7.95 0.77
C ILE A 37 -8.26 8.47 1.71
N ASP A 38 -8.32 9.78 1.88
CA ASP A 38 -9.30 10.44 2.74
C ASP A 38 -9.47 11.93 2.39
N ASN A 39 -10.08 12.69 3.29
CA ASN A 39 -10.30 14.14 3.12
C ASN A 39 -9.06 15.00 3.41
N TYR A 40 -7.88 14.41 3.50
CA TYR A 40 -6.62 15.12 3.69
C TYR A 40 -5.58 14.75 2.65
N THR A 41 -5.57 13.49 2.19
CA THR A 41 -4.45 12.96 1.40
C THR A 41 -4.84 12.18 0.15
N LEU A 42 -3.93 12.21 -0.82
CA LEU A 42 -3.89 11.38 -2.02
C LEU A 42 -2.66 10.48 -1.96
N LEU A 43 -2.73 9.30 -2.57
CA LEU A 43 -1.63 8.36 -2.70
C LEU A 43 -1.37 8.04 -4.17
N ASP A 44 -0.14 8.28 -4.61
CA ASP A 44 0.32 8.04 -5.98
C ASP A 44 1.19 6.77 -6.07
N TYR A 45 0.68 5.79 -6.82
CA TYR A 45 1.32 4.53 -7.20
C TYR A 45 1.70 4.50 -8.69
N SER A 46 1.86 5.64 -9.35
CA SER A 46 2.34 5.69 -10.74
C SER A 46 3.68 4.95 -10.89
N LEU A 47 3.83 4.25 -12.01
CA LEU A 47 5.10 3.63 -12.38
C LEU A 47 6.16 4.71 -12.62
N ILE A 48 7.34 4.54 -12.02
CA ILE A 48 8.47 5.46 -12.23
C ILE A 48 9.31 5.09 -13.45
N SER A 49 9.21 3.83 -13.89
CA SER A 49 9.90 3.29 -15.06
C SER A 49 9.13 2.10 -15.64
N SER A 50 9.55 1.61 -16.80
CA SER A 50 9.07 0.34 -17.33
C SER A 50 9.39 -0.82 -16.37
N PRO A 51 8.58 -1.90 -16.37
CA PRO A 51 8.89 -3.12 -15.61
C PRO A 51 10.22 -3.73 -16.03
N ASP A 52 11.00 -4.18 -15.06
CA ASP A 52 12.22 -4.96 -15.30
C ASP A 52 11.85 -6.45 -15.32
N ILE A 53 12.23 -7.15 -16.39
CA ILE A 53 11.93 -8.57 -16.57
C ILE A 53 13.24 -9.35 -16.50
N THR A 54 13.32 -10.26 -15.54
CA THR A 54 14.46 -11.19 -15.39
C THR A 54 14.04 -12.61 -15.73
N GLU A 55 14.96 -13.57 -15.64
CA GLU A 55 14.65 -14.99 -15.85
C GLU A 55 13.72 -15.54 -14.75
N ASN A 56 13.73 -14.94 -13.55
CA ASN A 56 13.07 -15.49 -12.36
C ASN A 56 11.87 -14.67 -11.91
N TYR A 57 11.88 -13.35 -12.14
CA TYR A 57 10.86 -12.44 -11.62
C TYR A 57 10.66 -11.21 -12.51
N ILE A 58 9.53 -10.55 -12.30
CA ILE A 58 9.20 -9.24 -12.88
C ILE A 58 9.17 -8.24 -11.74
N GLU A 59 9.91 -7.14 -11.90
CA GLU A 59 10.01 -6.08 -10.90
C GLU A 59 9.32 -4.80 -11.38
N LEU A 60 8.52 -4.21 -10.49
CA LEU A 60 7.74 -3.00 -10.75
C LEU A 60 8.15 -1.92 -9.76
N TYR A 61 8.51 -0.75 -10.28
CA TYR A 61 8.87 0.39 -9.46
C TYR A 61 7.70 1.39 -9.41
N LEU A 62 7.07 1.50 -8.25
CA LEU A 62 5.96 2.41 -8.01
C LEU A 62 6.44 3.63 -7.21
N LYS A 63 5.86 4.80 -7.47
CA LYS A 63 6.24 6.05 -6.80
C LYS A 63 6.01 6.00 -5.28
N GLY A 64 4.83 5.55 -4.87
CA GLY A 64 4.48 5.32 -3.46
C GLY A 64 4.56 6.60 -2.60
N VAL A 65 3.92 7.69 -3.04
CA VAL A 65 4.01 9.00 -2.38
C VAL A 65 2.64 9.52 -1.95
N PHE A 66 2.57 10.06 -0.74
CA PHE A 66 1.40 10.80 -0.27
C PHE A 66 1.52 12.29 -0.55
N TYR A 67 0.41 12.87 -0.98
CA TYR A 67 0.24 14.31 -1.20
C TYR A 67 -0.92 14.86 -0.39
N PRO A 68 -0.85 16.09 0.14
CA PRO A 68 -2.02 16.81 0.62
C PRO A 68 -3.05 17.00 -0.50
N LEU A 69 -4.35 16.98 -0.16
CA LEU A 69 -5.39 17.28 -1.13
C LEU A 69 -5.20 18.67 -1.74
N GLY A 70 -5.16 18.72 -3.07
CA GLY A 70 -5.00 19.94 -3.85
C GLY A 70 -3.56 20.44 -4.01
N ASN A 71 -2.56 19.73 -3.46
CA ASN A 71 -1.15 20.06 -3.66
C ASN A 71 -0.31 18.82 -3.96
N LEU A 72 0.08 18.67 -5.23
CA LEU A 72 0.89 17.54 -5.73
C LEU A 72 2.40 17.84 -5.79
N THR A 73 2.88 18.74 -4.92
CA THR A 73 4.32 19.03 -4.83
C THR A 73 5.02 17.90 -4.09
N ASP A 74 6.14 17.42 -4.64
CA ASP A 74 6.93 16.38 -4.01
C ASP A 74 7.44 16.82 -2.61
N PRO A 75 7.52 15.89 -1.64
CA PRO A 75 8.02 16.19 -0.31
C PRO A 75 9.47 16.73 -0.32
N PRO A 76 9.89 17.52 0.68
CA PRO A 76 11.21 18.15 0.74
C PRO A 76 12.33 17.18 1.16
N PHE A 77 12.19 15.90 0.85
CA PHE A 77 13.15 14.82 1.15
C PHE A 77 13.09 13.78 0.04
N SER A 78 14.19 13.05 -0.17
CA SER A 78 14.31 12.05 -1.24
C SER A 78 14.12 10.62 -0.74
N SER A 79 13.75 9.73 -1.65
CA SER A 79 13.77 8.29 -1.39
C SER A 79 15.20 7.75 -1.40
N VAL A 80 15.42 6.67 -0.65
CA VAL A 80 16.66 5.89 -0.67
C VAL A 80 16.36 4.59 -1.42
N PRO A 81 17.16 4.22 -2.44
CA PRO A 81 17.00 2.93 -3.11
C PRO A 81 17.17 1.77 -2.15
N PHE A 82 16.39 0.72 -2.34
CA PHE A 82 16.49 -0.54 -1.61
C PHE A 82 16.35 -1.70 -2.61
N VAL A 83 16.81 -2.88 -2.22
CA VAL A 83 16.77 -4.08 -3.05
C VAL A 83 15.97 -5.15 -2.30
N LEU A 84 15.02 -5.77 -3.00
CA LEU A 84 14.25 -6.87 -2.44
C LEU A 84 15.13 -8.12 -2.31
N PRO A 85 14.93 -8.96 -1.28
CA PRO A 85 15.70 -10.18 -1.14
C PRO A 85 15.36 -11.17 -2.25
N ASP A 86 16.37 -11.86 -2.78
CA ASP A 86 16.20 -12.91 -3.79
C ASP A 86 15.62 -14.17 -3.14
N ARG A 87 14.28 -14.28 -3.16
CA ARG A 87 13.52 -15.37 -2.57
C ARG A 87 12.42 -15.81 -3.51
N SER A 88 12.02 -17.07 -3.40
CA SER A 88 10.97 -17.70 -4.23
C SER A 88 9.92 -18.44 -3.41
N ASP A 89 9.77 -18.08 -2.14
CA ASP A 89 8.83 -18.69 -1.19
C ASP A 89 7.42 -18.07 -1.22
N SER A 90 7.22 -16.98 -1.97
CA SER A 90 5.92 -16.33 -2.19
C SER A 90 5.74 -15.88 -3.63
N MET A 91 4.48 -15.74 -4.08
CA MET A 91 4.18 -15.28 -5.46
C MET A 91 4.41 -13.78 -5.69
N LEU A 92 4.32 -12.96 -4.66
CA LEU A 92 4.48 -11.51 -4.73
C LEU A 92 5.26 -11.00 -3.51
N TYR A 93 6.21 -10.10 -3.79
CA TYR A 93 6.89 -9.31 -2.76
C TYR A 93 6.58 -7.82 -2.98
N ILE A 94 6.25 -7.12 -1.91
CA ILE A 94 6.02 -5.67 -1.91
C ILE A 94 7.00 -5.03 -0.93
N GLY A 95 7.92 -4.21 -1.43
CA GLY A 95 8.78 -3.37 -0.62
C GLY A 95 8.19 -1.99 -0.41
N ILE A 96 7.96 -1.60 0.84
CA ILE A 96 7.44 -0.28 1.20
C ILE A 96 8.55 0.49 1.92
N SER A 97 9.12 1.48 1.23
CA SER A 97 10.23 2.27 1.76
C SER A 97 9.85 3.12 2.98
N GLU A 98 10.83 3.48 3.81
CA GLU A 98 10.67 4.48 4.86
C GLU A 98 10.16 5.82 4.30
N TYR A 99 10.54 6.14 3.06
CA TYR A 99 10.08 7.32 2.33
C TYR A 99 8.56 7.36 2.15
N PHE A 100 7.92 6.22 1.88
CA PHE A 100 6.45 6.11 1.81
C PHE A 100 5.80 6.59 3.12
N PHE A 101 6.26 6.08 4.27
CA PHE A 101 5.72 6.46 5.59
C PHE A 101 6.05 7.92 5.96
N LYS A 102 7.26 8.39 5.63
CA LYS A 102 7.64 9.81 5.82
C LYS A 102 6.76 10.74 5.01
N SER A 103 6.48 10.40 3.75
CA SER A 103 5.59 11.18 2.88
C SER A 103 4.16 11.23 3.44
N ALA A 104 3.63 10.10 3.93
CA ALA A 104 2.33 10.03 4.58
C ALA A 104 2.25 10.97 5.80
N SER A 105 3.21 10.85 6.72
CA SER A 105 3.26 11.70 7.92
C SER A 105 3.36 13.19 7.56
N TYR A 106 4.18 13.54 6.55
CA TYR A 106 4.34 14.92 6.09
C TYR A 106 3.04 15.47 5.47
N ALA A 107 2.38 14.70 4.61
CA ALA A 107 1.14 15.08 3.96
C ALA A 107 0.01 15.32 4.99
N TYR A 108 -0.17 14.40 5.94
CA TYR A 108 -1.15 14.57 7.01
C TYR A 108 -0.85 15.76 7.92
N PHE A 109 0.42 16.00 8.26
CA PHE A 109 0.84 17.14 9.08
C PHE A 109 0.53 18.47 8.38
N THR A 110 0.96 18.62 7.13
CA THR A 110 0.77 19.85 6.35
C THR A 110 -0.69 20.11 5.98
N ALA A 111 -1.50 19.05 5.84
CA ALA A 111 -2.95 19.15 5.66
C ALA A 111 -3.71 19.51 6.96
N GLY A 112 -3.02 19.62 8.10
CA GLY A 112 -3.63 19.97 9.38
C GLY A 112 -4.46 18.84 10.01
N ALA A 113 -4.28 17.59 9.57
CA ALA A 113 -5.05 16.45 10.06
C ALA A 113 -4.73 16.09 11.52
N PHE A 114 -3.58 16.53 12.04
CA PHE A 114 -3.15 16.29 13.42
C PHE A 114 -3.62 17.36 14.42
N ASN A 115 -4.50 18.28 14.02
CA ASN A 115 -5.00 19.32 14.90
C ASN A 115 -6.11 18.76 15.81
N ILE A 116 -5.79 18.49 17.08
CA ILE A 116 -6.71 17.91 18.06
C ILE A 116 -6.94 18.90 19.19
N THR A 117 -8.20 19.21 19.46
CA THR A 117 -8.62 19.99 20.63
C THR A 117 -9.20 19.06 21.69
N LEU A 118 -8.57 18.99 22.86
CA LEU A 118 -9.06 18.22 24.00
C LEU A 118 -9.70 19.18 25.01
N SER A 119 -11.01 19.06 25.22
CA SER A 119 -11.75 19.87 26.19
C SER A 119 -11.99 19.09 27.48
N THR A 120 -11.11 19.24 28.46
CA THR A 120 -11.45 18.91 29.85
C THR A 120 -10.98 20.02 30.78
N LYS A 121 -11.81 20.37 31.75
CA LYS A 121 -11.50 21.44 32.72
C LYS A 121 -10.23 21.13 33.52
N GLU A 122 -10.00 19.86 33.82
CA GLU A 122 -8.82 19.37 34.55
C GLU A 122 -7.53 19.46 33.72
N ILE A 123 -7.58 19.21 32.40
CA ILE A 123 -6.41 19.37 31.51
C ILE A 123 -6.06 20.85 31.32
N THR A 124 -7.07 21.71 31.14
CA THR A 124 -6.89 23.15 30.89
C THR A 124 -6.24 23.86 32.07
N ASP A 125 -6.71 23.60 33.30
CA ASP A 125 -6.18 24.26 34.50
C ASP A 125 -4.73 23.85 34.81
N HIS A 126 -4.35 22.62 34.49
CA HIS A 126 -2.99 22.14 34.67
C HIS A 126 -2.04 22.60 33.55
N LEU A 127 -2.42 22.49 32.28
CA LEU A 127 -1.55 22.85 31.15
C LEU A 127 -1.25 24.36 31.13
N ILE A 128 -2.24 25.22 31.40
CA ILE A 128 -2.09 26.69 31.38
C ILE A 128 -1.15 27.18 32.49
N ARG A 129 -1.14 26.52 33.66
CA ARG A 129 -0.26 26.92 34.78
C ARG A 129 1.21 26.56 34.52
N THR A 130 1.48 25.43 33.87
CA THR A 130 2.86 24.98 33.58
C THR A 130 3.47 25.56 32.30
N SER A 131 2.68 26.17 31.41
CA SER A 131 3.18 26.71 30.14
C SER A 131 3.94 28.04 30.26
N GLN A 132 3.84 28.75 31.39
CA GLN A 132 4.41 30.10 31.54
C GLN A 132 5.94 30.17 31.71
N GLY A 133 6.66 29.04 31.75
CA GLY A 133 8.13 29.04 31.85
C GLY A 133 8.88 27.87 31.21
N LEU A 134 8.18 26.92 30.57
CA LEU A 134 8.76 25.64 30.14
C LEU A 134 8.75 25.43 28.61
N GLY A 135 8.18 26.35 27.84
CA GLY A 135 7.93 26.19 26.40
C GLY A 135 9.17 25.95 25.53
N ASN A 136 10.34 26.37 26.00
CA ASN A 136 11.55 26.46 25.18
C ASN A 136 12.57 25.34 25.48
N MET A 137 12.33 24.53 26.53
CA MET A 137 13.31 23.59 27.10
C MET A 137 12.86 22.11 27.06
N LEU A 138 11.70 21.81 26.48
CA LEU A 138 11.13 20.47 26.46
C LEU A 138 11.38 19.78 25.12
N SER A 139 12.34 18.87 25.10
CA SER A 139 12.31 17.78 24.10
C SER A 139 11.48 16.62 24.67
N ARG A 140 10.72 15.93 23.82
CA ARG A 140 9.85 14.82 24.21
C ARG A 140 10.42 13.52 23.67
N VAL A 141 10.42 12.48 24.50
CA VAL A 141 10.80 11.13 24.08
C VAL A 141 9.60 10.23 24.33
N ALA A 142 9.02 9.71 23.25
CA ALA A 142 8.00 8.68 23.30
C ALA A 142 8.59 7.40 22.70
N SER A 143 8.47 6.29 23.43
CA SER A 143 8.75 4.94 22.93
C SER A 143 7.41 4.31 22.59
N THR A 144 7.24 3.96 21.31
CA THR A 144 6.02 3.35 20.78
C THR A 144 6.36 2.07 20.04
N ASP A 145 5.54 1.04 20.24
CA ASP A 145 5.58 -0.16 19.42
C ASP A 145 4.55 -0.04 18.29
N VAL A 146 4.87 -0.66 17.16
CA VAL A 146 4.03 -0.71 15.98
C VAL A 146 3.68 -2.16 15.69
N ALA A 147 2.40 -2.47 15.62
CA ALA A 147 1.89 -3.74 15.11
C ALA A 147 1.38 -3.54 13.68
N LEU A 148 1.74 -4.47 12.79
CA LEU A 148 1.41 -4.43 11.37
C LEU A 148 0.67 -5.72 11.00
N VAL A 149 -0.42 -5.58 10.22
CA VAL A 149 -1.21 -6.72 9.75
C VAL A 149 -1.72 -6.43 8.33
N ILE A 150 -1.73 -7.44 7.46
CA ILE A 150 -2.41 -7.37 6.17
C ILE A 150 -3.83 -7.91 6.32
N LEU A 151 -4.84 -7.09 6.07
CA LEU A 151 -6.24 -7.53 5.97
C LEU A 151 -6.82 -7.17 4.61
N GLY A 152 -7.18 -8.21 3.84
CA GLY A 152 -7.58 -8.05 2.45
C GLY A 152 -6.45 -7.43 1.64
N GLN A 153 -6.68 -6.23 1.11
CA GLN A 153 -5.71 -5.48 0.30
C GLN A 153 -5.22 -4.22 1.02
N ARG A 154 -5.14 -4.26 2.35
CA ARG A 154 -4.74 -3.10 3.16
C ARG A 154 -3.69 -3.49 4.19
N LEU A 155 -2.68 -2.64 4.31
CA LEU A 155 -1.73 -2.64 5.43
C LEU A 155 -2.37 -1.88 6.59
N ILE A 156 -2.68 -2.60 7.67
CA ILE A 156 -3.22 -2.03 8.89
C ILE A 156 -2.10 -1.87 9.90
N CYS A 157 -2.06 -0.69 10.52
CA CYS A 157 -1.10 -0.37 11.56
C CYS A 157 -1.84 -0.13 12.88
N SER A 158 -1.21 -0.51 13.99
CA SER A 158 -1.63 -0.13 15.33
C SER A 158 -0.42 0.31 16.15
N LEU A 159 -0.59 1.39 16.90
CA LEU A 159 0.43 1.95 17.78
C LEU A 159 0.09 1.62 19.23
N SER A 160 1.12 1.22 19.98
CA SER A 160 1.08 1.15 21.44
C SER A 160 2.11 2.14 21.99
N LEU A 161 1.75 2.88 23.03
CA LEU A 161 2.69 3.76 23.72
C LEU A 161 3.26 3.01 24.93
N ASN A 162 4.56 2.75 24.92
CA ASN A 162 5.23 2.05 26.02
C ASN A 162 5.61 3.02 27.12
N ARG A 163 6.27 4.11 26.73
CA ARG A 163 6.80 5.09 27.68
C ARG A 163 6.81 6.47 27.07
N PHE A 164 6.28 7.43 27.81
CA PHE A 164 6.46 8.85 27.54
C PHE A 164 7.35 9.47 28.62
N ARG A 165 8.35 10.24 28.21
CA ARG A 165 9.20 11.03 29.10
C ARG A 165 9.52 12.38 28.51
N LEU A 166 9.61 13.38 29.38
CA LEU A 166 10.18 14.67 29.04
C LEU A 166 11.71 14.58 29.16
N SER A 167 12.39 14.99 28.10
CA SER A 167 13.84 15.16 28.11
C SER A 167 14.14 16.55 28.65
N LEU A 168 14.68 16.57 29.86
CA LEU A 168 14.95 17.75 30.69
C LEU A 168 16.38 17.69 31.22
N PRO A 169 17.02 18.84 31.50
CA PRO A 169 18.25 18.88 32.28
C PRO A 169 18.09 18.18 33.63
N GLU A 170 19.13 17.50 34.12
CA GLU A 170 19.07 16.71 35.36
C GLU A 170 18.61 17.52 36.58
N SER A 171 18.96 18.82 36.64
CA SER A 171 18.57 19.76 37.69
C SER A 171 17.05 19.87 37.87
N ASN A 172 16.26 19.59 36.83
CA ASN A 172 14.81 19.78 36.82
C ASN A 172 14.06 18.44 36.87
N ARG A 173 14.75 17.29 36.81
CA ARG A 173 14.13 15.96 36.78
C ARG A 173 13.46 15.58 38.12
N SER A 174 13.93 16.14 39.24
CA SER A 174 13.35 15.94 40.57
C SER A 174 12.22 16.92 40.90
N ASN A 175 11.90 17.86 40.00
CA ASN A 175 10.83 18.82 40.23
C ASN A 175 9.45 18.15 40.14
N ILE A 176 8.68 18.24 41.23
CA ILE A 176 7.34 17.63 41.36
C ILE A 176 6.35 18.18 40.32
N GLU A 177 6.43 19.47 39.98
CA GLU A 177 5.53 20.07 38.99
C GLU A 177 5.78 19.51 37.59
N VAL A 178 7.06 19.27 37.26
CA VAL A 178 7.47 18.66 35.99
C VAL A 178 7.03 17.21 35.91
N LEU A 179 7.13 16.45 37.01
CA LEU A 179 6.63 15.08 37.07
C LEU A 179 5.10 15.01 36.92
N ARG A 180 4.36 15.93 37.56
CA ARG A 180 2.90 16.03 37.39
C ARG A 180 2.55 16.33 35.93
N PHE A 181 3.27 17.25 35.30
CA PHE A 181 3.06 17.61 33.90
C PHE A 181 3.36 16.44 32.96
N GLU A 182 4.46 15.71 33.17
CA GLU A 182 4.79 14.49 32.42
C GLU A 182 3.66 13.45 32.53
N ASN A 183 3.14 13.22 33.74
CA ASN A 183 2.03 12.28 33.96
C ASN A 183 0.74 12.72 33.25
N ILE A 184 0.43 14.02 33.28
CA ILE A 184 -0.74 14.56 32.57
C ILE A 184 -0.59 14.38 31.06
N LEU A 185 0.57 14.73 30.49
CA LEU A 185 0.84 14.50 29.07
C LEU A 185 0.81 13.02 28.69
N SER A 186 1.33 12.15 29.55
CA SER A 186 1.25 10.71 29.38
C SER A 186 -0.21 10.24 29.32
N SER A 187 -1.06 10.69 30.24
CA SER A 187 -2.50 10.37 30.22
C SER A 187 -3.20 10.90 28.96
N ILE A 188 -2.89 12.12 28.53
CA ILE A 188 -3.42 12.70 27.29
C ILE A 188 -3.03 11.85 26.08
N LEU A 189 -1.78 11.39 26.01
CA LEU A 189 -1.32 10.53 24.93
C LEU A 189 -2.02 9.18 24.96
N HIS A 190 -2.08 8.49 26.09
CA HIS A 190 -2.67 7.15 26.19
C HIS A 190 -4.18 7.13 25.98
N PHE A 191 -4.91 8.09 26.55
CA PHE A 191 -6.38 8.05 26.58
C PHE A 191 -7.04 9.01 25.59
N GLY A 192 -6.31 10.03 25.11
CA GLY A 192 -6.82 11.00 24.15
C GLY A 192 -6.27 10.76 22.75
N ILE A 193 -4.96 10.95 22.56
CA ILE A 193 -4.35 11.01 21.22
C ILE A 193 -4.20 9.62 20.60
N LEU A 194 -3.68 8.64 21.34
CA LEU A 194 -3.38 7.31 20.80
C LEU A 194 -4.63 6.56 20.29
N PRO A 195 -5.78 6.57 20.99
CA PRO A 195 -7.00 5.95 20.48
C PRO A 195 -7.49 6.60 19.18
N LEU A 196 -7.41 7.94 19.08
CA LEU A 196 -7.78 8.66 17.86
C LEU A 196 -6.83 8.34 16.70
N ALA A 197 -5.53 8.26 16.96
CA ALA A 197 -4.54 7.85 15.97
C ALA A 197 -4.80 6.42 15.49
N ASN A 198 -5.01 5.47 16.41
CA ASN A 198 -5.32 4.08 16.08
C ASN A 198 -6.63 3.95 15.31
N ALA A 199 -7.67 4.74 15.62
CA ALA A 199 -8.92 4.73 14.85
C ALA A 199 -8.72 5.15 13.38
N LYS A 200 -7.71 5.97 13.08
CA LYS A 200 -7.32 6.31 11.71
C LYS A 200 -6.44 5.23 11.08
N LEU A 201 -5.43 4.75 11.79
CA LEU A 201 -4.51 3.72 11.29
C LEU A 201 -5.21 2.38 11.01
N GLN A 202 -6.25 2.06 11.78
CA GLN A 202 -7.10 0.88 11.57
C GLN A 202 -7.94 0.93 10.28
N GLN A 203 -8.09 2.10 9.65
CA GLN A 203 -8.69 2.19 8.31
C GLN A 203 -7.79 1.53 7.26
N GLY A 204 -6.49 1.43 7.54
CA GLY A 204 -5.49 0.78 6.72
C GLY A 204 -5.09 1.58 5.48
N LEU A 205 -3.86 1.37 5.05
CA LEU A 205 -3.29 1.90 3.82
C LEU A 205 -3.55 0.91 2.68
N PRO A 206 -4.17 1.31 1.57
CA PRO A 206 -4.43 0.40 0.46
C PRO A 206 -3.10 -0.03 -0.17
N LEU A 207 -2.94 -1.34 -0.37
CA LEU A 207 -1.83 -1.89 -1.14
C LEU A 207 -2.16 -1.83 -2.63
N PRO A 208 -1.14 -1.72 -3.51
CA PRO A 208 -1.36 -1.77 -4.95
C PRO A 208 -2.05 -3.09 -5.31
N ASN A 209 -3.17 -3.01 -6.04
CA ASN A 209 -3.94 -4.19 -6.43
C ASN A 209 -4.15 -4.24 -7.94
N PRO A 210 -3.55 -5.22 -8.63
CA PRO A 210 -3.94 -5.51 -9.99
C PRO A 210 -5.35 -6.13 -10.00
N HIS A 211 -6.12 -5.81 -11.04
CA HIS A 211 -7.53 -6.17 -11.14
C HIS A 211 -7.83 -7.67 -10.86
N LYS A 212 -8.85 -7.95 -10.03
CA LYS A 212 -9.33 -9.32 -9.66
C LYS A 212 -8.32 -10.20 -8.93
N ILE A 213 -7.44 -9.60 -8.12
CA ILE A 213 -6.49 -10.35 -7.29
C ILE A 213 -6.75 -10.06 -5.81
N SER A 214 -6.54 -11.08 -4.98
CA SER A 214 -6.59 -11.01 -3.53
C SER A 214 -5.30 -11.57 -2.95
N LEU A 215 -4.81 -10.96 -1.87
CA LEU A 215 -3.63 -11.41 -1.13
C LEU A 215 -4.01 -12.51 -0.14
N VAL A 216 -3.21 -13.58 -0.10
CA VAL A 216 -3.38 -14.70 0.82
C VAL A 216 -2.03 -15.10 1.42
N SER A 217 -2.06 -15.64 2.65
CA SER A 217 -0.85 -16.11 3.35
C SER A 217 0.25 -15.03 3.44
N SER A 218 -0.13 -13.79 3.77
CA SER A 218 0.81 -12.67 3.82
C SER A 218 1.64 -12.67 5.11
N ASP A 219 2.93 -12.40 4.97
CA ASP A 219 3.87 -12.17 6.07
C ASP A 219 4.52 -10.78 5.95
N ILE A 220 5.00 -10.24 7.07
CA ILE A 220 5.58 -8.90 7.13
C ILE A 220 6.94 -8.94 7.86
N GLU A 221 7.99 -8.49 7.18
CA GLU A 221 9.35 -8.39 7.73
C GLU A 221 9.82 -6.91 7.69
N VAL A 222 10.34 -6.40 8.81
CA VAL A 222 10.92 -5.04 8.87
C VAL A 222 12.42 -5.14 8.58
N LEU A 223 12.85 -4.57 7.46
CA LEU A 223 14.24 -4.55 7.03
C LEU A 223 14.82 -3.13 7.11
N GLU A 224 16.14 -3.01 6.92
CA GLU A 224 16.79 -1.71 6.93
C GLU A 224 16.28 -0.83 5.77
N GLY A 225 15.57 0.25 6.12
CA GLY A 225 15.07 1.25 5.17
C GLY A 225 13.73 0.92 4.50
N PHE A 226 13.17 -0.29 4.67
CA PHE A 226 11.88 -0.66 4.09
C PHE A 226 11.18 -1.81 4.84
N LEU A 227 9.86 -1.89 4.64
CA LEU A 227 9.02 -3.01 5.05
C LEU A 227 8.87 -3.98 3.88
N LEU A 228 9.12 -5.26 4.09
CA LEU A 228 8.86 -6.32 3.12
C LEU A 228 7.54 -7.02 3.44
N ILE A 229 6.65 -7.09 2.45
CA ILE A 229 5.45 -7.93 2.51
C ILE A 229 5.65 -9.08 1.52
N SER A 230 5.59 -10.31 2.01
CA SER A 230 5.63 -11.53 1.19
C SER A 230 4.24 -12.13 1.17
N THR A 231 3.69 -12.44 0.00
CA THR A 231 2.31 -12.93 -0.09
C THR A 231 2.06 -13.78 -1.33
N ASP A 232 1.14 -14.72 -1.20
CA ASP A 232 0.59 -15.46 -2.32
C ASP A 232 -0.62 -14.73 -2.91
N LEU A 233 -0.93 -15.04 -4.18
CA LEU A 233 -2.00 -14.40 -4.93
C LEU A 233 -3.13 -15.39 -5.20
N LYS A 234 -4.37 -14.92 -5.03
CA LYS A 234 -5.56 -15.66 -5.44
C LYS A 234 -6.37 -14.82 -6.42
N TYR A 235 -6.53 -15.34 -7.63
CA TYR A 235 -7.36 -14.72 -8.66
C TYR A 235 -8.85 -14.92 -8.36
N GLU A 236 -9.61 -13.83 -8.37
CA GLU A 236 -11.06 -13.86 -8.20
C GLU A 236 -11.75 -14.13 -9.54
N THR A 237 -12.02 -15.40 -9.82
CA THR A 237 -12.91 -15.76 -10.91
C THR A 237 -14.35 -15.38 -10.56
N SER A 238 -14.91 -14.41 -11.28
CA SER A 238 -16.34 -14.17 -11.26
C SER A 238 -17.04 -15.44 -11.78
N LEU A 239 -18.00 -15.99 -11.02
CA LEU A 239 -18.92 -17.02 -11.52
C LEU A 239 -19.82 -16.42 -12.61
N LYS A 240 -19.28 -16.21 -13.80
CA LYS A 240 -20.04 -16.03 -15.03
C LYS A 240 -19.61 -17.14 -15.97
N GLN A 241 -20.64 -17.75 -16.57
CA GLN A 241 -20.62 -18.93 -17.41
C GLN A 241 -19.32 -19.12 -18.20
N GLN A 242 -18.86 -20.38 -18.18
CA GLN A 242 -18.02 -20.99 -19.21
C GLN A 242 -18.13 -20.21 -20.52
N PRO A 243 -17.05 -19.63 -21.05
CA PRO A 243 -17.12 -19.00 -22.36
C PRO A 243 -17.57 -20.10 -23.33
N SER A 244 -18.78 -19.96 -23.89
CA SER A 244 -19.13 -20.73 -25.07
C SER A 244 -18.15 -20.28 -26.15
N PHE A 245 -17.13 -21.11 -26.37
CA PHE A 245 -16.11 -20.92 -27.39
C PHE A 245 -16.80 -21.04 -28.77
N HIS A 246 -17.50 -19.99 -29.21
CA HIS A 246 -18.18 -19.94 -30.51
C HIS A 246 -17.20 -19.88 -31.70
N GLY A 247 -15.89 -19.77 -31.45
CA GLY A 247 -14.85 -19.75 -32.48
C GLY A 247 -14.60 -21.08 -33.22
N TRP A 248 -15.22 -22.19 -32.80
CA TRP A 248 -15.07 -23.50 -33.46
C TRP A 248 -16.11 -23.77 -34.55
N GLU A 249 -17.14 -22.94 -34.69
CA GLU A 249 -18.14 -23.09 -35.76
C GLU A 249 -17.52 -22.94 -37.16
N SER A 250 -16.42 -22.20 -37.28
CA SER A 250 -15.67 -22.00 -38.52
C SER A 250 -14.82 -23.21 -38.94
N LEU A 251 -14.46 -24.10 -38.00
CA LEU A 251 -13.68 -25.32 -38.29
C LEU A 251 -14.57 -26.46 -38.80
N ASN A 252 -15.85 -26.47 -38.43
CA ASN A 252 -16.83 -27.45 -38.90
C ASN A 252 -17.20 -27.27 -40.39
N LEU A 253 -16.92 -26.10 -40.97
CA LEU A 253 -17.15 -25.84 -42.39
C LEU A 253 -16.08 -26.47 -43.31
N ILE A 254 -14.89 -26.80 -42.78
CA ILE A 254 -13.79 -27.37 -43.58
C ILE A 254 -13.91 -28.91 -43.68
N SER A 255 -14.57 -29.57 -42.71
CA SER A 255 -14.81 -31.02 -42.74
C SER A 255 -15.88 -31.47 -43.75
N GLY A 256 -16.68 -30.55 -44.29
CA GLY A 256 -17.74 -30.88 -45.27
C GLY A 256 -17.25 -31.11 -46.70
N GLN A 257 -16.04 -30.69 -47.04
CA GLN A 257 -15.60 -30.58 -48.44
C GLN A 257 -14.72 -31.73 -48.94
N TRP A 258 -14.48 -32.76 -48.12
CA TRP A 258 -13.67 -33.94 -48.46
C TRP A 258 -14.44 -35.26 -48.50
N ARG A 259 -15.74 -35.24 -48.82
CA ARG A 259 -16.48 -36.46 -49.16
C ARG A 259 -16.34 -36.76 -50.66
N GLY A 260 -15.15 -37.23 -51.03
CA GLY A 260 -14.85 -37.72 -52.39
C GLY A 260 -15.73 -38.91 -52.75
N LYS A 261 -16.26 -38.89 -53.98
CA LYS A 261 -17.12 -39.93 -54.57
C LYS A 261 -16.37 -41.28 -54.67
N PRO A 262 -17.06 -42.43 -54.56
CA PRO A 262 -16.45 -43.73 -54.88
C PRO A 262 -16.24 -43.84 -56.39
N ALA A 263 -15.06 -44.31 -56.79
CA ALA A 263 -14.71 -44.59 -58.18
C ALA A 263 -15.35 -45.92 -58.66
N PRO A 264 -15.62 -46.06 -59.98
CA PRO A 264 -16.25 -47.25 -60.58
C PRO A 264 -15.33 -48.48 -60.62
#